data_AF-A0A401FSP1-F1
#
_entry.id   AF-A0A401FSP1-F1
#
_cell.length_a   1.000
_cell.length_b   1.000
_cell.length_c   1.000
_cell.angle_alpha   90.00
_cell.angle_beta   90.00
_cell.angle_gamma   90.00
#
_symmetry.space_group_name_H-M   'P 1'
#
loop_
_entity.id
_entity.type
_entity.pdbx_description
1 polymer ?
#
loop_
_entity_poly.entity_id
_entity_poly.type
_entity_poly.pdbx_seq_one_letter_code
_entity_poly.pdbx_strand_id
1 'polypeptide(L)'
;MINILKQIVNHTCQDFHLLEGGTLILYIGEVISSKPFRTAYRLWIDCSWRLQNYEKLLIGSLNDSELILDTIQIIVGKKIKKVDVNSFGDLSIEFEGPYHLKTFSYSTQDDIWELRRADGYRFGISSELKQYEKFEQPDELF
;
A
#
# COMPACT_ATOMS: atom_id res chain seq x y z
N MET A 1 2.77 -13.95 10.80
CA MET A 1 3.01 -12.73 10.01
C MET A 1 1.80 -12.30 9.17
N ILE A 2 1.11 -13.17 8.41
CA ILE A 2 -0.16 -12.84 7.68
C ILE A 2 -1.20 -12.10 8.55
N ASN A 3 -1.21 -12.33 9.87
CA ASN A 3 -2.13 -11.66 10.79
C ASN A 3 -1.88 -10.15 10.97
N ILE A 4 -0.69 -9.62 10.69
CA ILE A 4 -0.41 -8.19 10.87
C ILE A 4 -1.12 -7.36 9.80
N LEU A 5 -1.11 -7.81 8.54
CA LEU A 5 -1.87 -7.14 7.47
C LEU A 5 -3.39 -7.21 7.66
N LYS A 6 -3.89 -8.17 8.45
CA LYS A 6 -5.32 -8.17 8.81
C LYS A 6 -5.70 -7.00 9.71
N GLN A 7 -4.74 -6.32 10.34
CA GLN A 7 -4.99 -5.15 11.18
C GLN A 7 -5.48 -3.93 10.37
N ILE A 8 -5.19 -3.86 9.07
CA ILE A 8 -5.70 -2.77 8.21
C ILE A 8 -7.07 -3.06 7.61
N VAL A 9 -7.63 -4.25 7.82
CA VAL A 9 -9.00 -4.58 7.37
C VAL A 9 -10.00 -3.74 8.16
N ASN A 10 -11.06 -3.28 7.49
CA ASN A 10 -12.08 -2.33 7.96
C ASN A 10 -11.60 -0.89 8.17
N HIS A 11 -10.31 -0.60 7.97
CA HIS A 11 -9.83 0.77 7.92
C HIS A 11 -10.05 1.40 6.54
N THR A 12 -10.21 2.71 6.52
CA THR A 12 -10.39 3.50 5.31
C THR A 12 -9.04 3.92 4.74
N CYS A 13 -8.90 3.86 3.41
CA CYS A 13 -7.82 4.56 2.69
C CYS A 13 -8.13 6.07 2.73
N GLN A 14 -7.40 6.83 3.54
CA GLN A 14 -7.63 8.25 3.76
C GLN A 14 -7.06 9.11 2.65
N ASP A 15 -5.90 8.69 2.12
CA ASP A 15 -5.18 9.41 1.08
C ASP A 15 -4.14 8.50 0.44
N PHE A 16 -3.42 9.02 -0.55
CA PHE A 16 -2.27 8.36 -1.15
C PHE A 16 -1.18 9.37 -1.53
N HIS A 17 0.01 8.86 -1.80
CA HIS A 17 1.08 9.63 -2.43
C HIS A 17 1.76 8.75 -3.48
N LEU A 18 2.11 9.35 -4.62
CA LEU A 18 2.90 8.71 -5.67
C LEU A 18 4.27 9.38 -5.69
N LEU A 19 5.33 8.61 -5.41
CA LEU A 19 6.70 9.10 -5.52
C LEU A 19 7.23 8.91 -6.94
N GLU A 20 8.31 9.63 -7.25
CA GLU A 20 9.10 9.39 -8.45
C GLU A 20 9.55 7.92 -8.50
N GLY A 21 9.48 7.28 -9.67
CA GLY A 21 9.75 5.84 -9.82
C GLY A 21 8.52 4.93 -9.65
N GLY A 22 7.34 5.48 -9.33
CA GLY A 22 6.08 4.74 -9.31
C GLY A 22 5.74 4.08 -7.97
N THR A 23 6.51 4.38 -6.92
CA THR A 23 6.23 3.94 -5.54
C THR A 23 4.91 4.54 -5.09
N LEU A 24 3.97 3.67 -4.68
CA LEU A 24 2.66 4.07 -4.17
C LEU A 24 2.65 3.95 -2.65
N ILE A 25 2.28 5.05 -1.97
CA ILE A 25 2.04 5.07 -0.53
C ILE A 25 0.55 5.23 -0.30
N LEU A 26 -0.07 4.31 0.44
CA LEU A 26 -1.46 4.44 0.90
C LEU A 26 -1.49 4.82 2.38
N TYR A 27 -2.25 5.86 2.72
CA TYR A 27 -2.50 6.28 4.09
C TYR A 27 -3.79 5.64 4.58
N ILE A 28 -3.70 4.77 5.59
CA ILE A 28 -4.80 3.89 6.00
C ILE A 28 -5.10 4.07 7.48
N GLY A 29 -6.38 4.16 7.81
CA GLY A 29 -6.87 4.19 9.19
C GLY A 29 -7.13 5.60 9.72
N GLU A 30 -7.08 5.77 11.03
CA GLU A 30 -7.32 7.07 11.69
C GLU A 30 -6.20 8.06 11.34
N VAL A 31 -6.56 9.32 11.09
CA VAL A 31 -5.60 10.41 10.89
C VAL A 31 -5.04 10.86 12.24
N ILE A 32 -3.74 10.73 12.42
CA ILE A 32 -3.01 11.06 13.66
C ILE A 32 -2.47 12.49 13.61
N SER A 33 -2.04 12.94 12.43
CA SER A 33 -1.58 14.31 12.19
C SER A 33 -1.93 14.73 10.78
N SER A 34 -2.25 16.01 10.58
CA SER A 34 -2.46 16.59 9.24
C SER A 34 -1.20 17.28 8.68
N LYS A 35 -0.17 17.50 9.52
CA LYS A 35 1.10 18.16 9.16
C LYS A 35 2.24 17.66 10.05
N PRO A 36 3.13 16.76 9.58
CA PRO A 36 3.02 15.92 8.37
C PRO A 36 1.73 15.08 8.33
N PHE A 37 1.24 14.72 7.13
CA PHE A 37 0.02 13.90 7.03
C PHE A 37 0.32 12.46 7.45
N ARG A 38 -0.32 12.01 8.54
CA ARG A 38 -0.06 10.68 9.13
C ARG A 38 -1.36 10.00 9.49
N THR A 39 -1.37 8.70 9.24
CA THR A 39 -2.44 7.79 9.65
C THR A 39 -1.89 6.67 10.53
N ALA A 40 -2.78 5.90 11.15
CA ALA A 40 -2.43 4.72 11.94
C ALA A 40 -1.51 3.74 11.19
N TYR A 41 -1.73 3.60 9.88
CA TYR A 41 -0.94 2.76 8.99
C TYR A 41 -0.57 3.49 7.72
N ARG A 42 0.61 3.20 7.18
CA ARG A 42 1.05 3.60 5.84
C ARG A 42 1.56 2.36 5.11
N LEU A 43 1.02 2.08 3.94
CA LEU A 43 1.48 0.97 3.12
C LEU A 43 2.31 1.52 1.97
N TRP A 44 3.60 1.19 1.98
CA TRP A 44 4.55 1.52 0.93
C TRP A 44 4.62 0.37 -0.06
N ILE A 45 4.48 0.65 -1.35
CA ILE A 45 4.53 -0.33 -2.44
C ILE A 45 5.55 0.15 -3.46
N ASP A 46 6.67 -0.54 -3.55
CA ASP A 46 7.84 -0.13 -4.33
C ASP A 46 8.19 -1.11 -5.46
N CYS A 47 7.17 -1.87 -5.86
CA CYS A 47 7.22 -2.83 -6.95
C CYS A 47 6.15 -2.53 -7.98
N SER A 48 6.09 -3.34 -9.04
CA SER A 48 5.00 -3.23 -10.01
C SER A 48 3.66 -3.51 -9.34
N TRP A 49 2.66 -2.65 -9.60
CA TRP A 49 1.32 -2.81 -9.04
C TRP A 49 0.25 -2.44 -10.07
N ARG A 50 -0.97 -2.92 -9.83
CA ARG A 50 -2.12 -2.55 -10.65
C ARG A 50 -3.40 -2.45 -9.84
N LEU A 51 -4.22 -1.47 -10.20
CA LEU A 51 -5.59 -1.33 -9.72
C LEU A 51 -6.54 -1.82 -10.82
N GLN A 52 -7.44 -2.71 -10.46
CA GLN A 52 -8.44 -3.28 -11.37
C GLN A 52 -9.81 -3.27 -10.71
N ASN A 53 -10.86 -3.38 -11.52
CA ASN A 53 -12.18 -3.76 -11.04
C ASN A 53 -12.53 -5.19 -11.48
N TYR A 54 -13.78 -5.63 -11.29
CA TYR A 54 -14.21 -6.97 -11.72
C TYR A 54 -14.13 -7.19 -13.24
N GLU A 55 -14.18 -6.12 -14.03
CA GLU A 55 -14.30 -6.20 -15.50
C GLU A 55 -12.98 -5.94 -16.22
N LYS A 56 -12.15 -5.04 -15.69
CA LYS A 56 -10.95 -4.56 -16.39
C LYS A 56 -9.86 -4.02 -15.47
N LEU A 57 -8.67 -3.96 -16.05
CA LEU A 57 -7.57 -3.14 -15.53
C LEU A 57 -7.96 -1.66 -15.61
N LEU A 58 -7.77 -0.93 -14.51
CA LEU A 58 -8.00 0.52 -14.46
C LEU A 58 -6.68 1.27 -14.67
N ILE A 59 -5.65 0.92 -13.90
CA ILE A 59 -4.33 1.56 -13.96
C ILE A 59 -3.24 0.65 -13.41
N GLY A 60 -1.99 0.89 -13.75
CA GLY A 60 -0.83 0.25 -13.12
C GLY A 60 0.36 1.19 -12.98
N SER A 61 1.38 0.71 -12.26
CA SER A 61 2.56 1.48 -11.89
C SER A 61 3.42 1.97 -13.06
N LEU A 62 3.24 1.40 -14.26
CA LEU A 62 3.98 1.76 -15.48
C LEU A 62 3.23 2.75 -16.37
N ASN A 63 2.05 3.21 -15.94
CA ASN A 63 1.31 4.24 -16.66
C ASN A 63 1.87 5.64 -16.36
N ASP A 64 1.39 6.62 -17.13
CA ASP A 64 1.69 8.03 -16.91
C ASP A 64 1.27 8.47 -15.49
N SER A 65 2.09 9.30 -14.84
CA SER A 65 1.87 9.70 -13.45
C SER A 65 0.60 10.51 -13.27
N GLU A 66 0.21 11.38 -14.20
CA GLU A 66 -1.04 12.15 -14.11
C GLU A 66 -2.24 11.21 -14.17
N LEU A 67 -2.21 10.24 -15.09
CA LEU A 67 -3.25 9.21 -15.20
C LEU A 67 -3.33 8.34 -13.93
N ILE A 68 -2.18 8.05 -13.31
CA ILE A 68 -2.13 7.34 -12.03
C ILE A 68 -2.79 8.16 -10.93
N LEU A 69 -2.44 9.43 -10.78
CA LEU A 69 -3.00 10.30 -9.74
C LEU A 69 -4.52 10.39 -9.89
N ASP A 70 -5.03 10.64 -11.10
CA ASP A 70 -6.46 10.74 -11.37
C ASP A 70 -7.19 9.41 -11.08
N THR A 71 -6.58 8.29 -11.45
CA THR A 71 -7.21 6.96 -11.36
C THR A 71 -7.00 6.28 -10.00
N ILE A 72 -6.08 6.72 -9.15
CA ILE A 72 -5.96 6.18 -7.77
C ILE A 72 -6.96 6.87 -6.84
N GLN A 73 -7.32 8.13 -7.09
CA GLN A 73 -8.22 8.93 -6.24
C GLN A 73 -9.56 8.22 -5.90
N ILE A 74 -10.04 7.36 -6.79
CA ILE A 74 -11.27 6.54 -6.65
C ILE A 74 -11.25 5.56 -5.47
N ILE A 75 -10.08 5.12 -5.00
CA ILE A 75 -9.98 4.26 -3.80
C ILE A 75 -9.88 5.07 -2.49
N VAL A 76 -9.68 6.38 -2.56
CA VAL A 76 -9.72 7.26 -1.39
C VAL A 76 -11.14 7.29 -0.81
N GLY A 77 -11.24 7.20 0.52
CA GLY A 77 -12.49 7.07 1.25
C GLY A 77 -13.07 5.64 1.24
N LYS A 78 -12.47 4.68 0.53
CA LYS A 78 -12.93 3.28 0.54
C LYS A 78 -12.34 2.51 1.71
N LYS A 79 -13.17 1.66 2.33
CA LYS A 79 -12.74 0.72 3.37
C LYS A 79 -12.03 -0.48 2.75
N ILE A 80 -10.97 -0.96 3.38
CA ILE A 80 -10.34 -2.23 3.02
C ILE A 80 -11.20 -3.38 3.54
N LYS A 81 -11.63 -4.27 2.64
CA LYS A 81 -12.45 -5.45 2.94
C LYS A 81 -11.62 -6.70 3.13
N LYS A 82 -10.54 -6.84 2.36
CA LYS A 82 -9.66 -8.00 2.41
C LYS A 82 -8.23 -7.61 2.07
N VAL A 83 -7.29 -8.26 2.74
CA VAL A 83 -5.87 -8.22 2.42
C VAL A 83 -5.35 -9.63 2.40
N ASP A 84 -4.53 -9.96 1.42
CA ASP A 84 -3.90 -11.27 1.27
C ASP A 84 -2.48 -11.13 0.71
N VAL A 85 -1.62 -12.08 1.05
CA VAL A 85 -0.26 -12.17 0.52
C VAL A 85 -0.04 -13.59 0.02
N ASN A 86 0.29 -13.74 -1.25
CA ASN A 86 0.54 -15.06 -1.81
C ASN A 86 1.93 -15.61 -1.42
N SER A 87 2.24 -16.84 -1.84
CA SER A 87 3.53 -17.48 -1.56
C SER A 87 4.73 -16.79 -2.20
N PHE A 88 4.52 -15.89 -3.17
CA PHE A 88 5.55 -15.11 -3.84
C PHE A 88 5.75 -13.74 -3.23
N GLY A 89 5.01 -13.40 -2.17
CA GLY A 89 5.07 -12.07 -1.55
C GLY A 89 4.20 -11.02 -2.21
N ASP A 90 3.38 -11.37 -3.21
CA ASP A 90 2.47 -10.43 -3.84
C ASP A 90 1.32 -10.08 -2.90
N LEU A 91 1.13 -8.80 -2.66
CA LEU A 91 0.05 -8.23 -1.88
C LEU A 91 -1.19 -8.06 -2.77
N SER A 92 -2.34 -8.46 -2.24
CA SER A 92 -3.66 -8.19 -2.81
C SER A 92 -4.53 -7.48 -1.79
N ILE A 93 -5.11 -6.34 -2.17
CA ILE A 93 -6.02 -5.55 -1.33
C ILE A 93 -7.34 -5.41 -2.08
N GLU A 94 -8.43 -5.75 -1.40
CA GLU A 94 -9.79 -5.49 -1.86
C GLU A 94 -10.36 -4.32 -1.07
N PHE A 95 -10.83 -3.30 -1.77
CA PHE A 95 -11.50 -2.15 -1.19
C PHE A 95 -13.02 -2.30 -1.32
N GLU A 96 -13.76 -1.47 -0.60
CA GLU A 96 -15.21 -1.39 -0.73
C GLU A 96 -15.62 -1.03 -2.16
N GLY A 97 -16.57 -1.81 -2.70
CA GLY A 97 -16.93 -1.75 -4.11
C GLY A 97 -16.12 -2.76 -4.93
N PRO A 98 -15.94 -2.53 -6.24
CA PRO A 98 -15.34 -3.52 -7.12
C PRO A 98 -13.82 -3.42 -7.20
N TYR A 99 -13.13 -2.66 -6.34
CA TYR A 99 -11.73 -2.27 -6.56
C TYR A 99 -10.73 -3.22 -5.89
N HIS A 100 -9.75 -3.64 -6.67
CA HIS A 100 -8.67 -4.53 -6.22
C HIS A 100 -7.31 -3.98 -6.62
N LEU A 101 -6.43 -3.77 -5.65
CA LEU A 101 -5.01 -3.47 -5.86
C LEU A 101 -4.21 -4.76 -5.74
N LYS A 102 -3.33 -5.03 -6.70
CA LYS A 102 -2.41 -6.18 -6.67
C LYS A 102 -0.99 -5.72 -6.95
N THR A 103 -0.03 -6.26 -6.20
CA THR A 103 1.40 -6.10 -6.49
C THR A 103 1.93 -7.31 -7.24
N PHE A 104 3.08 -7.14 -7.87
CA PHE A 104 3.83 -8.17 -8.57
C PHE A 104 5.28 -8.06 -8.14
N SER A 105 5.74 -9.10 -7.46
CA SER A 105 7.06 -9.23 -6.84
C SER A 105 8.13 -9.37 -7.91
N TYR A 106 8.39 -8.26 -8.57
CA TYR A 106 9.49 -8.04 -9.49
C TYR A 106 9.98 -6.62 -9.22
N SER A 107 10.96 -6.49 -8.32
CA SER A 107 11.60 -5.23 -8.00
C SER A 107 13.11 -5.43 -7.90
N THR A 108 13.87 -4.43 -8.33
CA THR A 108 15.31 -4.34 -8.14
C THR A 108 15.68 -3.53 -6.89
N GLN A 109 14.70 -3.03 -6.14
CA GLN A 109 14.90 -2.24 -4.92
C GLN A 109 14.95 -3.14 -3.67
N ASP A 110 15.26 -2.58 -2.50
CA ASP A 110 15.46 -3.35 -1.27
C ASP A 110 14.17 -4.02 -0.77
N ASP A 111 13.03 -3.32 -0.83
CA ASP A 111 11.73 -3.80 -0.37
C ASP A 111 10.67 -3.80 -1.47
N ILE A 112 9.79 -4.80 -1.48
CA ILE A 112 8.68 -4.93 -2.44
C ILE A 112 7.48 -4.11 -1.95
N TRP A 113 7.13 -4.30 -0.67
CA TRP A 113 6.17 -3.46 0.05
C TRP A 113 6.43 -3.54 1.56
N GLU A 114 6.01 -2.49 2.27
CA GLU A 114 6.17 -2.37 3.72
C GLU A 114 4.93 -1.69 4.33
N LEU A 115 4.32 -2.33 5.32
CA LEU A 115 3.33 -1.72 6.21
C LEU A 115 4.06 -1.05 7.39
N ARG A 116 3.97 0.27 7.47
CA ARG A 116 4.48 1.08 8.58
C ARG A 116 3.35 1.47 9.51
N ARG A 117 3.50 1.19 10.80
CA ARG A 117 2.58 1.61 11.86
C ARG A 117 3.04 2.92 12.48
N ALA A 118 2.10 3.65 13.06
CA ALA A 118 2.38 4.91 13.74
C ALA A 118 3.25 4.77 15.00
N ASP A 119 3.30 3.57 15.59
CA ASP A 119 4.13 3.25 16.75
C ASP A 119 5.59 2.89 16.40
N GLY A 120 5.97 2.92 15.11
CA GLY A 120 7.32 2.63 14.63
C GLY A 120 7.56 1.18 14.20
N TYR A 121 6.59 0.27 14.40
CA TYR A 121 6.72 -1.08 13.85
C TYR A 121 6.52 -1.08 12.33
N ARG A 122 7.38 -1.83 11.65
CA ARG A 122 7.33 -2.03 10.19
C ARG A 122 7.31 -3.52 9.87
N PHE A 123 6.49 -3.89 8.90
CA PHE A 123 6.34 -5.26 8.42
C PHE A 123 6.34 -5.27 6.90
N GLY A 124 7.17 -6.09 6.28
CA GLY A 124 7.30 -6.05 4.82
C GLY A 124 7.81 -7.35 4.20
N ILE A 125 7.96 -7.29 2.89
CA ILE A 125 8.62 -8.31 2.07
C ILE A 125 9.79 -7.63 1.37
N SER A 126 11.01 -8.13 1.59
CA SER A 126 12.19 -7.66 0.88
C SER A 126 12.24 -8.21 -0.55
N SER A 127 13.13 -7.67 -1.39
CA SER A 127 13.38 -8.20 -2.75
C SER A 127 13.91 -9.63 -2.78
N GLU A 128 14.50 -10.11 -1.69
CA GLU A 128 14.85 -11.53 -1.50
C GLU A 128 13.64 -12.42 -1.14
N LEU A 129 12.41 -11.87 -1.21
CA LEU A 129 11.15 -12.50 -0.82
C LEU A 129 11.12 -12.94 0.65
N LYS A 130 11.91 -12.28 1.50
CA LYS A 130 11.94 -12.55 2.95
C LYS A 130 10.95 -11.64 3.66
N GLN A 131 10.09 -12.26 4.47
CA GLN A 131 9.23 -11.51 5.37
C GLN A 131 10.05 -10.99 6.55
N TYR A 132 9.81 -9.75 6.96
CA TYR A 132 10.46 -9.18 8.12
C TYR A 132 9.50 -8.38 8.99
N GLU A 133 9.87 -8.25 10.26
CA GLU A 133 9.27 -7.32 11.22
C GLU A 133 10.42 -6.60 11.92
N LYS A 134 10.39 -5.27 11.92
CA LYS A 134 11.42 -4.43 12.55
C LYS A 134 10.79 -3.23 13.25
N PHE A 135 11.49 -2.70 14.24
CA PHE A 135 11.17 -1.42 14.84
C PHE A 135 12.11 -0.36 14.29
N GLU A 136 11.56 0.76 13.86
CA GLU A 136 12.30 1.91 13.35
C GLU A 136 11.57 3.18 13.79
N GLN A 137 12.30 4.25 14.11
CA GLN A 137 11.63 5.49 14.50
C GLN A 137 10.66 5.95 13.40
N PRO A 138 9.47 6.46 13.74
CA PRO A 138 8.52 6.94 12.75
C PRO A 138 9.16 8.03 11.87
N ASP A 139 9.11 7.87 10.55
CA ASP A 139 9.71 8.84 9.62
C ASP A 139 9.23 10.27 9.92
N GLU A 140 10.15 11.20 10.14
CA GLU A 140 9.83 12.62 10.37
C GLU A 140 9.31 13.35 9.12
N LEU A 141 9.34 12.69 7.95
CA LEU A 141 9.16 13.31 6.65
C LEU A 141 7.82 12.97 5.97
N PHE A 142 7.32 13.99 5.25
CA PHE A 142 6.06 14.16 4.48
C PHE A 142 4.80 14.53 5.28
#